data_AF-A0AAJ0GT32-F1
#
_entry.id   AF-A0AAJ0GT32-F1
#
_cell.length_a   1.000
_cell.length_b   1.000
_cell.length_c   1.000
_cell.angle_alpha   90.00
_cell.angle_beta   90.00
_cell.angle_gamma   90.00
#
_symmetry.space_group_name_H-M   'P 1'
#
loop_
_entity.id
_entity.type
_entity.pdbx_description
1 polymer ?
#
loop_
_entity_poly.entity_id
_entity_poly.type
_entity_poly.pdbx_seq_one_letter_code
_entity_poly.pdbx_strand_id
1 'polypeptide(L)'
;MTTDEDKKSRSRVFFDITIGGKPAGRIIFELYNDVVPKTAENFRALCTGEKGVGKGGKPLHYKGSIFHRVIKEFMIQGGDFTAGNGTGGESIYGAKFEDENFELKHDRPFLLSMANAGPGTNGSQFFITTVPTPHLDGKHVVFGEVLSGKSVVRQVENLRTVSDKPTKDAVIADCGELSPSEVVAADTKAPDAYGDEYEDFPEDQVTGDEVLSASQILKIATDCKDFGNKAFKAGDLSVALDKYQKGLRYLNEDPDLDKEPADTKTQMDALRISLNSNAALMNLKLGAWDETVRAADNALAVSGISDKDKAKALYRRGYAQVRLKDEDAALESLEQAKKLAPEDAAINAELVTVKKAAAARLAKEKAAYKKFFS
;
A
#
# COMPACT_ATOMS: atom_id res chain seq x y z
N MET A 1 3.63 -19.47 29.87
CA MET A 1 4.24 -18.14 29.66
C MET A 1 5.59 -18.36 29.02
N THR A 2 5.69 -18.12 27.72
CA THR A 2 6.95 -18.20 26.99
C THR A 2 7.90 -17.10 27.47
N THR A 3 9.18 -17.42 27.67
CA THR A 3 10.17 -16.42 28.10
C THR A 3 10.64 -15.58 26.92
N ASP A 4 11.22 -14.39 27.17
CA ASP A 4 11.82 -13.58 26.10
C ASP A 4 13.03 -14.26 25.44
N GLU A 5 13.65 -15.24 26.10
CA GLU A 5 14.70 -16.08 25.49
C GLU A 5 14.12 -17.08 24.49
N ASP A 6 12.95 -17.66 24.77
CA ASP A 6 12.26 -18.58 23.86
C ASP A 6 11.84 -17.85 22.56
N LYS A 7 11.37 -16.59 22.66
CA LYS A 7 11.03 -15.75 21.50
C LYS A 7 12.24 -15.47 20.60
N LYS A 8 13.45 -15.32 21.16
CA LYS A 8 14.68 -15.09 20.38
C LYS A 8 15.13 -16.29 19.55
N SER A 9 14.53 -17.47 19.74
CA SER A 9 14.86 -18.70 19.01
C SER A 9 13.93 -19.02 17.83
N ARG A 10 12.91 -18.18 17.60
CA ARG A 10 11.92 -18.39 16.55
C ARG A 10 12.54 -18.31 15.15
N SER A 11 12.17 -19.25 14.30
CA SER A 11 12.59 -19.25 12.90
C SER A 11 12.03 -18.04 12.17
N ARG A 12 12.84 -17.45 11.29
CA ARG A 12 12.42 -16.37 10.40
C ARG A 12 12.57 -16.81 8.96
N VAL A 13 11.49 -16.68 8.21
CA VAL A 13 11.43 -17.08 6.80
C VAL A 13 10.96 -15.91 5.95
N PHE A 14 11.22 -15.97 4.66
CA PHE A 14 10.84 -14.89 3.75
C PHE A 14 10.16 -15.40 2.48
N PHE A 15 9.37 -14.52 1.88
CA PHE A 15 8.86 -14.62 0.52
C PHE A 15 9.27 -13.38 -0.29
N ASP A 16 9.90 -13.59 -1.44
CA ASP A 16 10.03 -12.56 -2.46
C ASP A 16 8.81 -12.62 -3.39
N ILE A 17 8.03 -11.55 -3.43
CA ILE A 17 6.77 -11.49 -4.15
C ILE A 17 6.96 -10.78 -5.48
N THR A 18 6.35 -11.34 -6.52
CA THR A 18 6.11 -10.64 -7.78
C THR A 18 4.62 -10.48 -8.03
N ILE A 19 4.21 -9.38 -8.63
CA ILE A 19 2.83 -9.11 -9.04
C ILE A 19 2.82 -8.83 -10.55
N GLY A 20 2.13 -9.67 -11.32
CA GLY A 20 2.10 -9.56 -12.77
C GLY A 20 3.50 -9.63 -13.40
N GLY A 21 4.39 -10.43 -12.81
CA GLY A 21 5.77 -10.63 -13.26
C GLY A 21 6.77 -9.53 -12.85
N LYS A 22 6.34 -8.51 -12.10
CA LYS A 22 7.23 -7.46 -11.59
C LYS A 22 7.53 -7.68 -10.10
N PRO A 23 8.77 -7.48 -9.63
CA PRO A 23 9.08 -7.50 -8.21
C PRO A 23 8.19 -6.51 -7.43
N ALA A 24 7.53 -7.01 -6.38
CA ALA A 24 6.68 -6.21 -5.49
C ALA A 24 7.36 -5.96 -4.13
N GLY A 25 8.24 -6.87 -3.70
CA GLY A 25 9.01 -6.74 -2.47
C GLY A 25 9.12 -8.06 -1.72
N ARG A 26 9.74 -8.01 -0.54
CA ARG A 26 9.92 -9.16 0.35
C ARG A 26 8.97 -9.08 1.54
N ILE A 27 8.38 -10.21 1.92
CA ILE A 27 7.67 -10.41 3.18
C ILE A 27 8.55 -11.27 4.07
N ILE A 28 8.77 -10.86 5.31
CA ILE A 28 9.48 -11.63 6.33
C ILE A 28 8.50 -12.03 7.42
N PHE A 29 8.52 -13.30 7.80
CA PHE A 29 7.68 -13.89 8.83
C PHE A 29 8.52 -14.31 10.02
N GLU A 30 7.96 -14.15 11.23
CA GLU A 30 8.38 -14.91 12.40
C GLU A 30 7.43 -16.09 12.60
N LEU A 31 7.98 -17.27 12.87
CA LEU A 31 7.22 -18.49 13.12
C LEU A 31 7.23 -18.81 14.62
N TYR A 32 6.07 -19.18 15.17
CA TYR A 32 5.88 -19.43 16.59
C TYR A 32 6.28 -20.87 16.97
N ASN A 33 7.56 -21.20 16.74
CA ASN A 33 8.15 -22.52 16.98
C ASN A 33 7.96 -23.01 18.43
N ASP A 34 7.89 -22.08 19.38
CA ASP A 34 7.67 -22.29 20.81
C ASP A 34 6.22 -22.65 21.17
N VAL A 35 5.25 -22.30 20.31
CA VAL A 35 3.82 -22.53 20.56
C VAL A 35 3.29 -23.68 19.69
N VAL A 36 3.69 -23.72 18.43
CA VAL A 36 3.22 -24.69 17.42
C VAL A 36 4.40 -25.24 16.58
N PRO A 37 5.33 -25.97 17.20
CA PRO A 37 6.56 -26.46 16.56
C PRO A 37 6.32 -27.28 15.29
N LYS A 38 5.28 -28.13 15.26
CA LYS A 38 4.99 -28.99 14.10
C LYS A 38 4.52 -28.17 12.91
N THR A 39 3.63 -27.20 13.17
CA THR A 39 3.07 -26.29 12.16
C THR A 39 4.13 -25.34 11.64
N ALA A 40 4.95 -24.78 12.52
CA ALA A 40 6.07 -23.91 12.16
C ALA A 40 7.14 -24.63 11.33
N GLU A 41 7.56 -25.85 11.71
CA GLU A 41 8.54 -26.63 10.95
C GLU A 41 8.00 -27.03 9.57
N ASN A 42 6.70 -27.32 9.44
CA ASN A 42 6.08 -27.56 8.14
C ASN A 42 6.25 -26.35 7.22
N PHE A 43 5.88 -25.15 7.71
CA PHE A 43 5.98 -23.95 6.90
C PHE A 43 7.43 -23.58 6.57
N ARG A 44 8.34 -23.67 7.54
CA ARG A 44 9.76 -23.38 7.35
C ARG A 44 10.40 -24.31 6.31
N ALA A 45 10.17 -25.62 6.41
CA ALA A 45 10.67 -26.60 5.46
C ALA A 45 10.10 -26.41 4.05
N LEU A 46 8.84 -25.99 3.93
CA LEU A 46 8.23 -25.61 2.65
C LEU A 46 8.78 -24.30 2.10
N CYS A 47 9.34 -23.41 2.92
CA CYS A 47 10.08 -22.24 2.45
C CYS A 47 11.45 -22.61 1.90
N THR A 48 12.16 -23.58 2.50
CA THR A 48 13.50 -23.98 2.05
C THR A 48 13.49 -25.03 0.93
N GLY A 49 12.42 -25.81 0.81
CA GLY A 49 12.32 -26.91 -0.15
C GLY A 49 13.17 -28.14 0.22
N GLU A 50 13.74 -28.19 1.43
CA GLU A 50 14.76 -29.20 1.80
C GLU A 50 14.22 -30.63 1.88
N LYS A 51 12.90 -30.81 2.00
CA LYS A 51 12.27 -32.14 2.09
C LYS A 51 12.05 -32.80 0.73
N GLY A 52 12.52 -32.17 -0.35
CA GLY A 52 12.55 -32.76 -1.69
C GLY A 52 11.16 -32.85 -2.33
N VAL A 53 10.84 -34.00 -2.92
CA VAL A 53 9.60 -34.22 -3.68
C VAL A 53 8.58 -34.92 -2.79
N GLY A 54 7.38 -34.36 -2.70
CA GLY A 54 6.28 -34.92 -1.93
C GLY A 54 5.57 -36.07 -2.65
N LYS A 55 4.55 -36.65 -2.02
CA LYS A 55 3.85 -37.83 -2.56
C LYS A 55 3.06 -37.48 -3.82
N GLY A 56 2.69 -36.21 -4.00
CA GLY A 56 2.07 -35.69 -5.21
C GLY A 56 3.02 -35.53 -6.40
N GLY A 57 4.30 -35.89 -6.27
CA GLY A 57 5.30 -35.78 -7.35
C GLY A 57 5.75 -34.34 -7.65
N LYS A 58 5.41 -33.40 -6.76
CA LYS A 58 5.82 -31.99 -6.83
C LYS A 58 6.83 -31.69 -5.71
N PRO A 59 7.76 -30.74 -5.91
CA PRO A 59 8.62 -30.27 -4.83
C PRO A 59 7.78 -29.77 -3.65
N LEU A 60 8.17 -30.14 -2.43
CA LEU A 60 7.64 -29.60 -1.18
C LEU A 60 8.22 -28.20 -0.95
N HIS A 61 7.83 -27.24 -1.80
CA HIS A 61 8.46 -25.92 -1.86
C HIS A 61 7.45 -24.85 -2.30
N TYR A 62 7.39 -23.71 -1.60
CA TYR A 62 6.51 -22.59 -1.95
C TYR A 62 6.98 -21.79 -3.18
N LYS A 63 8.25 -21.91 -3.58
CA LYS A 63 8.80 -21.19 -4.74
C LYS A 63 8.00 -21.50 -6.01
N GLY A 64 7.48 -20.45 -6.63
CA GLY A 64 6.61 -20.50 -7.82
C GLY A 64 5.12 -20.68 -7.52
N SER A 65 4.72 -20.89 -6.26
CA SER A 65 3.31 -20.94 -5.89
C SER A 65 2.66 -19.56 -5.85
N ILE A 66 1.34 -19.52 -6.04
CA ILE A 66 0.58 -18.26 -6.12
C ILE A 66 -0.33 -18.05 -4.91
N PHE A 67 -0.65 -16.77 -4.67
CA PHE A 67 -1.82 -16.39 -3.87
C PHE A 67 -3.07 -16.56 -4.74
N HIS A 68 -3.72 -17.71 -4.62
CA HIS A 68 -4.83 -18.11 -5.48
C HIS A 68 -6.19 -17.55 -5.02
N ARG A 69 -6.28 -17.04 -3.79
CA ARG A 69 -7.49 -16.46 -3.22
C ARG A 69 -7.16 -15.24 -2.36
N VAL A 70 -7.79 -14.11 -2.65
CA VAL A 70 -7.60 -12.81 -2.00
C VAL A 70 -8.96 -12.19 -1.73
N ILE A 71 -9.21 -11.84 -0.48
CA ILE A 71 -10.42 -11.12 -0.06
C ILE A 71 -9.97 -9.91 0.72
N LYS A 72 -10.22 -8.73 0.15
CA LYS A 72 -9.91 -7.44 0.78
C LYS A 72 -10.65 -7.31 2.12
N GLU A 73 -9.98 -6.72 3.12
CA GLU A 73 -10.49 -6.59 4.49
C GLU A 73 -10.79 -7.95 5.13
N PHE A 74 -10.02 -8.97 4.76
CA PHE A 74 -10.10 -10.28 5.36
C PHE A 74 -8.74 -10.98 5.38
N MET A 75 -8.28 -11.51 4.25
CA MET A 75 -7.03 -12.29 4.16
C MET A 75 -6.54 -12.49 2.71
N ILE A 76 -5.26 -12.86 2.59
CA ILE A 76 -4.65 -13.37 1.36
C ILE A 76 -4.21 -14.83 1.58
N GLN A 77 -4.60 -15.73 0.68
CA GLN A 77 -4.39 -17.18 0.82
C GLN A 77 -3.55 -17.75 -0.33
N GLY A 78 -2.56 -18.58 0.04
CA GLY A 78 -1.59 -19.21 -0.86
C GLY A 78 -1.26 -20.64 -0.44
N GLY A 79 -0.13 -21.15 -0.94
CA GLY A 79 0.45 -22.42 -0.49
C GLY A 79 -0.04 -23.69 -1.20
N ASP A 80 -0.91 -23.58 -2.22
CA ASP A 80 -1.20 -24.70 -3.12
C ASP A 80 -0.15 -24.76 -4.25
N PHE A 81 1.01 -25.35 -3.96
CA PHE A 81 2.08 -25.55 -4.93
C PHE A 81 1.84 -26.73 -5.90
N THR A 82 0.74 -27.47 -5.73
CA THR A 82 0.46 -28.67 -6.54
C THR A 82 -0.50 -28.38 -7.70
N ALA A 83 -1.65 -27.77 -7.41
CA ALA A 83 -2.70 -27.45 -8.37
C ALA A 83 -2.83 -25.93 -8.61
N GLY A 84 -2.34 -25.10 -7.69
CA GLY A 84 -2.33 -23.64 -7.83
C GLY A 84 -3.70 -22.98 -7.77
N ASN A 85 -4.74 -23.67 -7.27
CA ASN A 85 -6.12 -23.20 -7.32
C ASN A 85 -6.90 -23.41 -6.00
N GLY A 86 -6.24 -23.93 -4.96
CA GLY A 86 -6.82 -24.17 -3.65
C GLY A 86 -7.34 -25.59 -3.44
N THR A 87 -7.32 -26.46 -4.45
CA THR A 87 -7.74 -27.87 -4.30
C THR A 87 -6.61 -28.81 -3.88
N GLY A 88 -5.36 -28.33 -3.92
CA GLY A 88 -4.17 -29.13 -3.67
C GLY A 88 -3.38 -28.74 -2.43
N GLY A 89 -2.09 -29.08 -2.44
CA GLY A 89 -1.15 -28.90 -1.35
C GLY A 89 -0.93 -30.19 -0.56
N GLU A 90 0.24 -30.31 0.03
CA GLU A 90 0.58 -31.40 0.96
C GLU A 90 1.63 -30.92 1.96
N SER A 91 1.61 -31.49 3.16
CA SER A 91 2.57 -31.16 4.22
C SER A 91 3.86 -31.97 4.09
N ILE A 92 4.90 -31.57 4.82
CA ILE A 92 6.13 -32.36 4.93
C ILE A 92 5.94 -33.69 5.66
N TYR A 93 4.79 -33.89 6.32
CA TYR A 93 4.44 -35.10 7.06
C TYR A 93 3.55 -36.05 6.25
N GLY A 94 3.22 -35.70 5.00
CA GLY A 94 2.26 -36.39 4.14
C GLY A 94 1.13 -35.46 3.69
N ALA A 95 0.02 -36.02 3.20
CA ALA A 95 -1.06 -35.22 2.63
C ALA A 95 -1.64 -34.18 3.61
N LYS A 96 -1.85 -34.58 4.88
CA LYS A 96 -2.45 -33.74 5.94
C LYS A 96 -1.83 -34.05 7.31
N PHE A 97 -1.93 -33.10 8.25
CA PHE A 97 -1.59 -33.27 9.67
C PHE A 97 -2.62 -32.60 10.60
N GLU A 98 -2.61 -32.99 11.88
CA GLU A 98 -3.57 -32.51 12.89
C GLU A 98 -3.47 -31.00 13.19
N ASP A 99 -4.52 -30.43 13.81
CA ASP A 99 -4.46 -29.11 14.41
C ASP A 99 -3.65 -29.19 15.70
N GLU A 100 -2.55 -28.43 15.80
CA GLU A 100 -1.61 -28.55 16.90
C GLU A 100 -2.16 -27.95 18.22
N ASN A 101 -2.63 -26.70 18.18
CA ASN A 101 -3.46 -26.07 19.20
C ASN A 101 -4.12 -24.78 18.66
N PHE A 102 -4.96 -24.14 19.48
CA PHE A 102 -5.65 -22.88 19.17
C PHE A 102 -5.48 -21.82 20.29
N GLU A 103 -4.30 -21.81 20.93
CA GLU A 103 -3.98 -20.88 22.02
C GLU A 103 -4.03 -19.43 21.54
N LEU A 104 -3.41 -19.18 20.38
CA LEU A 104 -3.36 -17.86 19.74
C LEU A 104 -4.66 -17.54 19.00
N LYS A 105 -5.02 -16.25 19.00
CA LYS A 105 -6.25 -15.71 18.39
C LYS A 105 -5.92 -14.89 17.15
N HIS A 106 -6.89 -14.75 16.26
CA HIS A 106 -6.79 -13.90 15.08
C HIS A 106 -7.19 -12.46 15.43
N ASP A 107 -6.47 -11.85 16.37
CA ASP A 107 -6.84 -10.58 17.01
C ASP A 107 -6.35 -9.33 16.27
N ARG A 108 -5.46 -9.48 15.27
CA ARG A 108 -4.84 -8.38 14.54
C ARG A 108 -4.52 -8.75 13.09
N PRO A 109 -4.24 -7.77 12.21
CA PRO A 109 -3.74 -8.06 10.86
C PRO A 109 -2.36 -8.71 10.90
N PHE A 110 -1.97 -9.28 9.76
CA PHE A 110 -0.66 -9.86 9.48
C PHE A 110 -0.30 -11.14 10.26
N LEU A 111 -1.29 -11.80 10.83
CA LEU A 111 -1.11 -13.13 11.40
C LEU A 111 -1.07 -14.18 10.28
N LEU A 112 -0.16 -15.12 10.40
CA LEU A 112 0.01 -16.26 9.51
C LEU A 112 -0.70 -17.48 10.12
N SER A 113 -1.63 -18.07 9.35
CA SER A 113 -2.52 -19.12 9.86
C SER A 113 -2.82 -20.19 8.81
N MET A 114 -3.04 -21.44 9.28
CA MET A 114 -3.23 -22.59 8.39
C MET A 114 -4.61 -22.58 7.74
N ALA A 115 -4.67 -22.74 6.43
CA ALA A 115 -5.92 -23.08 5.75
C ALA A 115 -6.19 -24.59 5.89
N ASN A 116 -7.45 -24.96 6.08
CA ASN A 116 -7.88 -26.34 6.19
C ASN A 116 -9.28 -26.55 5.59
N ALA A 117 -9.69 -27.81 5.47
CA ALA A 117 -11.00 -28.24 5.00
C ALA A 117 -11.80 -28.92 6.14
N GLY A 118 -11.63 -28.43 7.36
CA GLY A 118 -12.17 -29.01 8.59
C GLY A 118 -11.07 -29.54 9.54
N PRO A 119 -11.46 -30.04 10.74
CA PRO A 119 -10.53 -30.41 11.79
C PRO A 119 -9.46 -31.41 11.34
N GLY A 120 -8.20 -31.11 11.68
CA GLY A 120 -7.04 -31.97 11.43
C GLY A 120 -6.69 -32.18 9.95
N THR A 121 -6.98 -31.18 9.11
CA THR A 121 -6.72 -31.27 7.67
C THR A 121 -5.69 -30.26 7.14
N ASN A 122 -4.74 -29.87 8.00
CA ASN A 122 -3.67 -28.96 7.64
C ASN A 122 -2.74 -29.59 6.60
N GLY A 123 -2.43 -28.85 5.53
CA GLY A 123 -1.53 -29.29 4.45
C GLY A 123 -0.39 -28.29 4.29
N SER A 124 -0.33 -27.64 3.13
CA SER A 124 0.59 -26.53 2.84
C SER A 124 -0.10 -25.18 2.65
N GLN A 125 -1.43 -25.16 2.54
CA GLN A 125 -2.13 -23.90 2.33
C GLN A 125 -2.15 -23.08 3.62
N PHE A 126 -1.97 -21.78 3.47
CA PHE A 126 -1.93 -20.80 4.54
C PHE A 126 -2.65 -19.53 4.10
N PHE A 127 -3.00 -18.69 5.05
CA PHE A 127 -3.43 -17.33 4.79
C PHE A 127 -2.72 -16.34 5.72
N ILE A 128 -2.64 -15.10 5.26
CA ILE A 128 -2.17 -13.94 6.03
C ILE A 128 -3.39 -13.06 6.27
N THR A 129 -3.72 -12.77 7.52
CA THR A 129 -4.84 -11.87 7.85
C THR A 129 -4.51 -10.43 7.44
N THR A 130 -5.52 -9.64 7.07
CA THR A 130 -5.35 -8.21 6.79
C THR A 130 -6.20 -7.32 7.70
N VAL A 131 -6.99 -7.95 8.57
CA VAL A 131 -7.78 -7.37 9.67
C VAL A 131 -7.89 -8.43 10.79
N PRO A 132 -8.38 -8.08 11.99
CA PRO A 132 -8.79 -9.08 13.00
C PRO A 132 -9.88 -10.02 12.46
N THR A 133 -9.74 -11.33 12.67
CA THR A 133 -10.66 -12.36 12.14
C THR A 133 -11.10 -13.38 13.22
N PRO A 134 -11.72 -12.93 14.34
CA PRO A 134 -12.03 -13.79 15.49
C PRO A 134 -12.99 -14.95 15.16
N HIS A 135 -13.74 -14.87 14.06
CA HIS A 135 -14.61 -15.94 13.59
C HIS A 135 -13.84 -17.19 13.12
N LEU A 136 -12.52 -17.09 12.93
CA LEU A 136 -11.58 -18.18 12.60
C LEU A 136 -10.96 -18.83 13.85
N ASP A 137 -11.15 -18.26 15.04
CA ASP A 137 -10.60 -18.79 16.27
C ASP A 137 -11.14 -20.19 16.58
N GLY A 138 -10.24 -21.08 17.03
CA GLY A 138 -10.58 -22.49 17.29
C GLY A 138 -10.80 -23.34 16.03
N LYS A 139 -10.59 -22.78 14.83
CA LYS A 139 -10.75 -23.47 13.54
C LYS A 139 -9.47 -23.52 12.73
N HIS A 140 -8.63 -22.49 12.83
CA HIS A 140 -7.38 -22.36 12.10
C HIS A 140 -6.23 -22.13 13.07
N VAL A 141 -5.12 -22.84 12.87
CA VAL A 141 -3.93 -22.73 13.72
C VAL A 141 -3.15 -21.48 13.31
N VAL A 142 -3.08 -20.48 14.19
CA VAL A 142 -2.17 -19.33 14.05
C VAL A 142 -0.75 -19.80 14.40
N PHE A 143 0.21 -19.55 13.52
CA PHE A 143 1.57 -20.11 13.66
C PHE A 143 2.70 -19.13 13.35
N GLY A 144 2.39 -17.87 13.06
CA GLY A 144 3.39 -16.83 12.89
C GLY A 144 2.77 -15.47 12.62
N GLU A 145 3.61 -14.50 12.31
CA GLU A 145 3.20 -13.17 11.88
C GLU A 145 4.20 -12.54 10.90
N VAL A 146 3.75 -11.54 10.16
CA VAL A 146 4.64 -10.72 9.31
C VAL A 146 5.40 -9.74 10.18
N LEU A 147 6.73 -9.84 10.18
CA LEU A 147 7.62 -8.86 10.78
C LEU A 147 7.88 -7.67 9.85
N SER A 148 8.08 -7.95 8.56
CA SER A 148 8.43 -6.94 7.56
C SER A 148 7.75 -7.23 6.23
N GLY A 149 7.49 -6.19 5.42
CA GLY A 149 6.80 -6.33 4.15
C GLY A 149 5.28 -6.28 4.26
N LYS A 150 4.73 -5.65 5.31
CA LYS A 150 3.28 -5.40 5.46
C LYS A 150 2.69 -4.71 4.23
N SER A 151 3.41 -3.75 3.64
CA SER A 151 2.98 -3.09 2.40
C SER A 151 2.87 -4.03 1.20
N VAL A 152 3.67 -5.09 1.14
CA VAL A 152 3.58 -6.11 0.08
C VAL A 152 2.30 -6.93 0.28
N VAL A 153 1.96 -7.29 1.52
CA VAL A 153 0.68 -7.92 1.86
C VAL A 153 -0.49 -7.04 1.45
N ARG A 154 -0.46 -5.74 1.78
CA ARG A 154 -1.48 -4.76 1.39
C ARG A 154 -1.58 -4.59 -0.13
N GLN A 155 -0.46 -4.65 -0.86
CA GLN A 155 -0.49 -4.62 -2.33
C GLN A 155 -1.19 -5.84 -2.91
N VAL A 156 -0.92 -7.04 -2.38
CA VAL A 156 -1.60 -8.28 -2.80
C VAL A 156 -3.09 -8.22 -2.45
N GLU A 157 -3.44 -7.75 -1.24
CA GLU A 157 -4.81 -7.56 -0.78
C GLU A 157 -5.64 -6.64 -1.71
N ASN A 158 -5.03 -5.56 -2.20
CA ASN A 158 -5.71 -4.57 -3.05
C ASN A 158 -5.74 -4.94 -4.54
N LEU A 159 -5.27 -6.13 -4.94
CA LEU A 159 -5.41 -6.60 -6.31
C LEU A 159 -6.89 -6.77 -6.65
N ARG A 160 -7.28 -6.32 -7.85
CA ARG A 160 -8.61 -6.61 -8.39
C ARG A 160 -8.78 -8.13 -8.51
N THR A 161 -9.88 -8.67 -8.00
CA THR A 161 -10.20 -10.09 -8.05
C THR A 161 -11.43 -10.39 -8.91
N VAL A 162 -11.54 -11.65 -9.34
CA VAL A 162 -12.74 -12.24 -9.95
C VAL A 162 -12.98 -13.56 -9.24
N SER A 163 -14.11 -13.69 -8.52
CA SER A 163 -14.40 -14.85 -7.66
C SER A 163 -13.24 -15.14 -6.69
N ASP A 164 -12.83 -14.11 -5.95
CA ASP A 164 -11.70 -14.09 -5.01
C ASP A 164 -10.31 -14.35 -5.64
N LYS A 165 -10.20 -14.74 -6.92
CA LYS A 165 -8.91 -14.93 -7.58
C LYS A 165 -8.34 -13.60 -8.09
N PRO A 166 -7.09 -13.24 -7.77
CA PRO A 166 -6.43 -12.06 -8.35
C PRO A 166 -6.40 -12.07 -9.88
N THR A 167 -6.64 -10.90 -10.49
CA THR A 167 -6.57 -10.70 -11.95
C THR A 167 -5.14 -10.58 -12.47
N LYS A 168 -4.18 -10.29 -11.59
CA LYS A 168 -2.74 -10.39 -11.83
C LYS A 168 -2.20 -11.41 -10.85
N ASP A 169 -1.35 -12.31 -11.33
CA ASP A 169 -0.75 -13.31 -10.46
C ASP A 169 0.19 -12.65 -9.44
N ALA A 170 -0.09 -12.88 -8.16
CA ALA A 170 0.83 -12.65 -7.07
C ALA A 170 1.56 -13.97 -6.77
N VAL A 171 2.85 -14.02 -7.06
CA VAL A 171 3.67 -15.24 -7.04
C VAL A 171 4.75 -15.11 -5.98
N ILE A 172 4.96 -16.18 -5.22
CA ILE A 172 6.15 -16.36 -4.37
C ILE A 172 7.31 -16.71 -5.31
N ALA A 173 8.02 -15.69 -5.79
CA ALA A 173 9.10 -15.85 -6.77
C ALA A 173 10.34 -16.51 -6.16
N ASP A 174 10.62 -16.23 -4.90
CA ASP A 174 11.61 -16.95 -4.10
C ASP A 174 11.18 -17.04 -2.64
N CYS A 175 11.74 -18.00 -1.92
CA CYS A 175 11.48 -18.18 -0.50
C CYS A 175 12.63 -18.93 0.19
N GLY A 176 12.70 -18.80 1.51
CA GLY A 176 13.73 -19.47 2.29
C GLY A 176 13.68 -19.10 3.76
N GLU A 177 14.64 -19.62 4.51
CA GLU A 177 14.91 -19.26 5.90
C GLU A 177 16.05 -18.24 5.94
N LEU A 178 15.91 -17.21 6.78
CA LEU A 178 16.92 -16.17 6.94
C LEU A 178 18.14 -16.71 7.67
N SER A 179 19.33 -16.30 7.21
CA SER A 179 20.56 -16.58 7.95
C SER A 179 20.59 -15.81 9.29
N PRO A 180 21.40 -16.24 10.28
CA PRO A 180 21.51 -15.53 11.56
C PRO A 180 21.87 -14.04 11.43
N SER A 181 22.66 -13.66 10.42
CA SER A 181 22.98 -12.26 10.13
C SER A 181 21.81 -11.46 9.58
N GLU A 182 20.93 -12.09 8.80
CA GLU A 182 19.73 -11.45 8.23
C GLU A 182 18.60 -11.35 9.26
N VAL A 183 18.52 -12.30 10.20
CA VAL A 183 17.58 -12.27 11.32
C VAL A 183 17.70 -10.95 12.09
N VAL A 184 18.93 -10.53 12.44
CA VAL A 184 19.16 -9.28 13.18
C VAL A 184 18.65 -8.03 12.43
N ALA A 185 18.66 -8.06 11.09
CA ALA A 185 18.18 -6.96 10.27
C ALA A 185 16.66 -6.98 10.05
N ALA A 186 15.99 -8.12 10.29
CA ALA A 186 14.58 -8.33 9.97
C ALA A 186 13.59 -7.70 10.96
N ASP A 187 14.03 -7.39 12.19
CA ASP A 187 13.17 -6.79 13.24
C ASP A 187 12.80 -5.33 12.94
N THR A 188 13.53 -4.69 12.04
CA THR A 188 13.28 -3.31 11.63
C THR A 188 12.99 -3.28 10.15
N LYS A 189 11.90 -2.62 9.74
CA LYS A 189 11.67 -2.30 8.32
C LYS A 189 12.91 -1.57 7.80
N ALA A 190 13.61 -2.21 6.87
CA ALA A 190 14.77 -1.58 6.24
C ALA A 190 14.31 -0.32 5.50
N PRO A 191 15.02 0.82 5.68
CA PRO A 191 14.73 2.01 4.90
C PRO A 191 14.81 1.71 3.41
N ASP A 192 13.88 2.28 2.63
CA ASP A 192 13.96 2.16 1.18
C ASP A 192 15.15 2.97 0.58
N ALA A 193 15.25 2.99 -0.75
CA ALA A 193 16.31 3.72 -1.46
C ALA A 193 16.41 5.23 -1.12
N TYR A 194 15.37 5.81 -0.52
CA TYR A 194 15.29 7.22 -0.14
C TYR A 194 15.38 7.44 1.38
N GLY A 195 15.44 6.36 2.16
CA GLY A 195 15.53 6.36 3.61
C GLY A 195 14.19 6.24 4.34
N ASP A 196 13.11 5.84 3.65
CA ASP A 196 11.80 5.69 4.27
C ASP A 196 11.66 4.38 5.03
N GLU A 197 11.59 4.47 6.35
CA GLU A 197 11.45 3.35 7.30
C GLU A 197 10.03 3.15 7.82
N TYR A 198 9.07 4.03 7.47
CA TYR A 198 7.72 4.00 8.02
C TYR A 198 6.84 2.99 7.30
N GLU A 199 5.77 2.51 7.93
CA GLU A 199 4.78 1.69 7.23
C GLU A 199 3.96 2.50 6.23
N ASP A 200 3.49 1.87 5.16
CA ASP A 200 2.81 2.59 4.08
C ASP A 200 1.41 3.08 4.47
N PHE A 201 0.85 2.44 5.49
CA PHE A 201 -0.46 2.70 6.10
C PHE A 201 -0.26 3.01 7.59
N PRO A 202 -0.85 4.09 8.12
CA PRO A 202 -0.63 4.51 9.51
C PRO A 202 -1.08 3.47 10.55
N GLU A 203 -2.18 2.77 10.30
CA GLU A 203 -2.71 1.72 11.18
C GLU A 203 -1.76 0.53 11.33
N ASP A 204 -0.83 0.36 10.39
CA ASP A 204 0.16 -0.72 10.39
C ASP A 204 1.46 -0.30 11.13
N GLN A 205 1.62 0.99 11.45
CA GLN A 205 2.83 1.59 12.04
C GLN A 205 3.00 1.30 13.54
N VAL A 206 1.88 1.11 14.24
CA VAL A 206 1.81 0.84 15.68
C VAL A 206 1.25 -0.55 15.92
N THR A 207 1.42 -1.07 17.13
CA THR A 207 0.96 -2.42 17.50
C THR A 207 -0.08 -2.37 18.62
N GLY A 208 -1.07 -3.26 18.55
CA GLY A 208 -2.13 -3.31 19.56
C GLY A 208 -3.08 -2.12 19.47
N ASP A 209 -3.51 -1.61 20.63
CA ASP A 209 -4.46 -0.49 20.75
C ASP A 209 -3.77 0.89 20.76
N GLU A 210 -2.47 0.94 20.47
CA GLU A 210 -1.73 2.19 20.37
C GLU A 210 -2.23 3.02 19.17
N VAL A 211 -2.30 4.33 19.35
CA VAL A 211 -2.64 5.29 18.29
C VAL A 211 -1.50 6.30 18.17
N LEU A 212 -1.14 6.66 16.95
CA LEU A 212 -0.10 7.64 16.70
C LEU A 212 -0.50 9.01 17.26
N SER A 213 0.41 9.65 18.00
CA SER A 213 0.20 11.03 18.43
C SER A 213 0.30 12.00 17.24
N ALA A 214 -0.27 13.20 17.39
CA ALA A 214 -0.20 14.20 16.32
C ALA A 214 1.24 14.61 16.02
N SER A 215 2.09 14.70 17.06
CA SER A 215 3.53 14.93 16.90
C SER A 215 4.22 13.81 16.09
N GLN A 216 3.89 12.55 16.32
CA GLN A 216 4.44 11.43 15.54
C GLN A 216 3.97 11.48 14.09
N ILE A 217 2.67 11.67 13.85
CA ILE A 217 2.11 11.82 12.50
C ILE A 217 2.78 12.98 11.76
N LEU A 218 2.94 14.12 12.41
CA LEU A 218 3.57 15.30 11.82
C LEU A 218 5.02 15.04 11.43
N LYS A 219 5.77 14.35 12.29
CA LYS A 219 7.15 13.92 11.98
C LYS A 219 7.17 12.99 10.76
N ILE A 220 6.37 11.93 10.77
CA ILE A 220 6.33 10.94 9.69
C ILE A 220 5.95 11.58 8.36
N ALA A 221 4.92 12.41 8.35
CA ALA A 221 4.48 13.10 7.15
C ALA A 221 5.52 14.10 6.63
N THR A 222 6.29 14.73 7.54
CA THR A 222 7.40 15.64 7.17
C THR A 222 8.53 14.85 6.52
N ASP A 223 8.91 13.72 7.11
CA ASP A 223 9.93 12.84 6.56
C ASP A 223 9.48 12.29 5.18
N CYS A 224 8.21 11.90 5.03
CA CYS A 224 7.63 11.50 3.75
C CYS A 224 7.73 12.58 2.68
N LYS A 225 7.50 13.86 3.05
CA LYS A 225 7.71 14.99 2.14
C LYS A 225 9.18 15.06 1.69
N ASP A 226 10.12 14.87 2.60
CA ASP A 226 11.55 14.94 2.30
C ASP A 226 12.03 13.77 1.44
N PHE A 227 11.53 12.56 1.69
CA PHE A 227 11.76 11.41 0.81
C PHE A 227 11.20 11.66 -0.59
N GLY A 228 9.97 12.19 -0.69
CA GLY A 228 9.38 12.59 -1.97
C GLY A 228 10.19 13.65 -2.70
N ASN A 229 10.74 14.63 -1.97
CA ASN A 229 11.61 15.66 -2.54
C ASN A 229 12.93 15.07 -3.07
N LYS A 230 13.52 14.10 -2.37
CA LYS A 230 14.72 13.38 -2.81
C LYS A 230 14.44 12.60 -4.10
N ALA A 231 13.36 11.81 -4.12
CA ALA A 231 12.94 11.04 -5.29
C ALA A 231 12.64 11.94 -6.49
N PHE A 232 11.95 13.07 -6.26
CA PHE A 232 11.67 14.05 -7.32
C PHE A 232 12.96 14.63 -7.92
N LYS A 233 13.95 14.96 -7.09
CA LYS A 233 15.26 15.45 -7.56
C LYS A 233 16.05 14.38 -8.33
N ALA A 234 15.85 13.10 -8.01
CA ALA A 234 16.43 11.98 -8.73
C ALA A 234 15.72 11.67 -10.06
N GLY A 235 14.55 12.27 -10.31
CA GLY A 235 13.73 12.01 -11.51
C GLY A 235 12.71 10.89 -11.35
N ASP A 236 12.62 10.27 -10.18
CA ASP A 236 11.70 9.17 -9.88
C ASP A 236 10.31 9.71 -9.53
N LEU A 237 9.59 10.18 -10.55
CA LEU A 237 8.31 10.88 -10.39
C LEU A 237 7.23 10.02 -9.70
N SER A 238 7.17 8.72 -10.01
CA SER A 238 6.21 7.80 -9.39
C SER A 238 6.52 7.61 -7.90
N VAL A 239 7.78 7.36 -7.54
CA VAL A 239 8.18 7.22 -6.14
C VAL A 239 7.93 8.52 -5.38
N ALA A 240 8.24 9.67 -5.98
CA ALA A 240 7.94 10.96 -5.37
C ALA A 240 6.44 11.13 -5.06
N LEU A 241 5.57 10.79 -6.02
CA LEU A 241 4.12 10.81 -5.82
C LEU A 241 3.69 9.88 -4.67
N ASP A 242 4.20 8.64 -4.65
CA ASP A 242 3.87 7.65 -3.63
C ASP A 242 4.23 8.14 -2.22
N LYS A 243 5.39 8.79 -2.06
CA LYS A 243 5.82 9.39 -0.79
C LYS A 243 4.94 10.56 -0.36
N TYR A 244 4.55 11.44 -1.29
CA TYR A 244 3.64 12.52 -0.95
C TYR A 244 2.25 12.02 -0.52
N GLN A 245 1.73 11.02 -1.24
CA GLN A 245 0.46 10.38 -0.90
C GLN A 245 0.54 9.63 0.43
N LYS A 246 1.67 9.00 0.73
CA LYS A 246 1.93 8.39 2.05
C LYS A 246 1.85 9.41 3.17
N GLY A 247 2.54 10.54 3.06
CA GLY A 247 2.45 11.61 4.06
C GLY A 247 1.02 12.12 4.25
N LEU A 248 0.22 12.18 3.17
CA LEU A 248 -1.20 12.53 3.26
C LEU A 248 -2.04 11.47 4.00
N ARG A 249 -1.77 10.18 3.80
CA ARG A 249 -2.44 9.11 4.56
C ARG A 249 -2.21 9.28 6.06
N TYR A 250 -0.97 9.48 6.49
CA TYR A 250 -0.66 9.76 7.89
C TYR A 250 -1.38 11.00 8.43
N LEU A 251 -1.44 12.08 7.65
CA LEU A 251 -2.17 13.27 8.06
C LEU A 251 -3.68 13.08 8.12
N ASN A 252 -4.26 12.00 7.60
CA ASN A 252 -5.70 11.78 7.62
C ASN A 252 -6.20 10.96 8.83
N GLU A 253 -5.30 10.51 9.71
CA GLU A 253 -5.64 9.74 10.92
C GLU A 253 -6.40 10.54 12.00
N ASP A 254 -6.51 11.85 11.85
CA ASP A 254 -7.21 12.77 12.77
C ASP A 254 -6.90 12.53 14.28
N PRO A 255 -5.63 12.72 14.70
CA PRO A 255 -5.20 12.41 16.06
C PRO A 255 -5.75 13.40 17.09
N ASP A 256 -5.80 12.95 18.35
CA ASP A 256 -6.07 13.83 19.50
C ASP A 256 -5.02 14.95 19.60
N LEU A 257 -5.50 16.19 19.76
CA LEU A 257 -4.69 17.40 19.82
C LEU A 257 -4.66 18.04 21.21
N ASP A 258 -5.44 17.54 22.19
CA ASP A 258 -5.62 18.20 23.48
C ASP A 258 -4.32 18.31 24.29
N LYS A 259 -3.38 17.40 24.05
CA LYS A 259 -2.07 17.34 24.74
C LYS A 259 -0.91 17.84 23.89
N GLU A 260 -1.19 18.33 22.69
CA GLU A 260 -0.17 18.71 21.71
C GLU A 260 0.11 20.22 21.76
N PRO A 261 1.28 20.69 21.30
CA PRO A 261 1.55 22.11 21.15
C PRO A 261 0.46 22.82 20.33
N ALA A 262 0.07 24.03 20.73
CA ALA A 262 -1.06 24.77 20.15
C ALA A 262 -0.94 25.02 18.63
N ASP A 263 0.28 25.02 18.10
CA ASP A 263 0.56 25.22 16.68
C ASP A 263 0.59 23.93 15.86
N THR A 264 0.52 22.75 16.49
CA THR A 264 0.59 21.43 15.82
C THR A 264 -0.42 21.30 14.70
N LYS A 265 -1.69 21.67 14.94
CA LYS A 265 -2.73 21.65 13.91
C LYS A 265 -2.39 22.52 12.70
N THR A 266 -1.85 23.72 12.95
CA THR A 266 -1.43 24.66 11.91
C THR A 266 -0.25 24.08 11.10
N GLN A 267 0.71 23.44 11.78
CA GLN A 267 1.83 22.77 11.12
C GLN A 267 1.36 21.60 10.25
N MET A 268 0.44 20.78 10.75
CA MET A 268 -0.17 19.69 9.98
C MET A 268 -0.93 20.21 8.75
N ASP A 269 -1.71 21.28 8.88
CA ASP A 269 -2.45 21.87 7.75
C ASP A 269 -1.51 22.46 6.69
N ALA A 270 -0.45 23.17 7.12
CA ALA A 270 0.59 23.66 6.22
C ALA A 270 1.27 22.51 5.47
N LEU A 271 1.50 21.38 6.14
CA LEU A 271 2.06 20.19 5.53
C LEU A 271 1.07 19.51 4.57
N ARG A 272 -0.22 19.40 4.90
CA ARG A 272 -1.28 18.91 4.00
C ARG A 272 -1.33 19.72 2.70
N ILE A 273 -1.22 21.05 2.79
CA ILE A 273 -1.13 21.93 1.61
C ILE A 273 0.09 21.58 0.77
N SER A 274 1.27 21.50 1.41
CA SER A 274 2.53 21.21 0.71
C SER A 274 2.51 19.86 0.01
N LEU A 275 1.98 18.81 0.66
CA LEU A 275 1.93 17.47 0.12
C LEU A 275 0.92 17.34 -1.02
N ASN A 276 -0.30 17.87 -0.88
CA ASN A 276 -1.29 17.89 -1.97
C ASN A 276 -0.77 18.70 -3.17
N SER A 277 -0.13 19.83 -2.91
CA SER A 277 0.53 20.65 -3.93
C SER A 277 1.61 19.86 -4.68
N ASN A 278 2.48 19.15 -3.98
CA ASN A 278 3.52 18.33 -4.60
C ASN A 278 2.93 17.12 -5.36
N ALA A 279 1.92 16.45 -4.82
CA ALA A 279 1.21 15.36 -5.48
C ALA A 279 0.52 15.82 -6.78
N ALA A 280 -0.14 16.99 -6.76
CA ALA A 280 -0.72 17.59 -7.96
C ALA A 280 0.34 17.86 -9.04
N LEU A 281 1.53 18.33 -8.64
CA LEU A 281 2.64 18.52 -9.58
C LEU A 281 3.13 17.20 -10.18
N MET A 282 3.23 16.13 -9.38
CA MET A 282 3.69 14.83 -9.87
C MET A 282 2.67 14.22 -10.83
N ASN A 283 1.39 14.24 -10.46
CA ASN A 283 0.29 13.81 -11.34
C ASN A 283 0.28 14.57 -12.66
N LEU A 284 0.50 15.89 -12.63
CA LEU A 284 0.59 16.72 -13.83
C LEU A 284 1.74 16.26 -14.73
N LYS A 285 2.92 16.01 -14.16
CA LYS A 285 4.10 15.53 -14.91
C LYS A 285 3.90 14.12 -15.47
N LEU A 286 3.12 13.28 -14.80
CA LEU A 286 2.78 11.92 -15.22
C LEU A 286 1.60 11.87 -16.21
N GLY A 287 0.94 13.01 -16.48
CA GLY A 287 -0.24 13.07 -17.34
C GLY A 287 -1.52 12.52 -16.72
N ALA A 288 -1.55 12.33 -15.40
CA ALA A 288 -2.73 11.91 -14.64
C ALA A 288 -3.61 13.14 -14.35
N TRP A 289 -4.36 13.60 -15.34
CA TRP A 289 -5.07 14.88 -15.28
C TRP A 289 -6.19 14.90 -14.22
N ASP A 290 -7.00 13.86 -14.14
CA ASP A 290 -8.05 13.75 -13.10
C ASP A 290 -7.46 13.77 -11.69
N GLU A 291 -6.34 13.07 -11.47
CA GLU A 291 -5.64 13.06 -10.18
C GLU A 291 -4.97 14.39 -9.87
N THR A 292 -4.54 15.13 -10.90
CA THR A 292 -4.02 16.49 -10.74
C THR A 292 -5.10 17.42 -10.21
N VAL A 293 -6.31 17.35 -10.79
CA VAL A 293 -7.48 18.14 -10.33
C VAL A 293 -7.82 17.79 -8.89
N ARG A 294 -7.98 16.49 -8.58
CA ARG A 294 -8.27 16.03 -7.21
C ARG A 294 -7.26 16.52 -6.18
N ALA A 295 -5.97 16.34 -6.44
CA ALA A 295 -4.92 16.77 -5.52
C ALA A 295 -4.87 18.30 -5.36
N ALA A 296 -5.15 19.06 -6.43
CA ALA A 296 -5.24 20.52 -6.35
C ALA A 296 -6.46 20.98 -5.53
N ASP A 297 -7.62 20.36 -5.71
CA ASP A 297 -8.82 20.65 -4.91
C ASP A 297 -8.61 20.33 -3.44
N ASN A 298 -7.96 19.20 -3.12
CA ASN A 298 -7.60 18.85 -1.76
C ASN A 298 -6.67 19.90 -1.12
N ALA A 299 -5.72 20.47 -1.87
CA ALA A 299 -4.89 21.57 -1.36
C ALA A 299 -5.74 22.82 -1.07
N LEU A 300 -6.64 23.19 -1.98
CA LEU A 300 -7.51 24.36 -1.87
C LEU A 300 -8.52 24.26 -0.71
N ALA A 301 -8.89 23.04 -0.33
CA ALA A 301 -9.81 22.77 0.77
C ALA A 301 -9.18 22.95 2.17
N VAL A 302 -7.84 23.01 2.27
CA VAL A 302 -7.17 23.16 3.57
C VAL A 302 -7.25 24.60 4.08
N SER A 303 -7.68 24.77 5.33
CA SER A 303 -7.69 26.06 6.02
C SER A 303 -6.30 26.69 6.12
N GLY A 304 -6.22 28.01 6.01
CA GLY A 304 -4.94 28.74 6.15
C GLY A 304 -4.03 28.69 4.92
N ILE A 305 -4.50 28.16 3.78
CA ILE A 305 -3.72 28.18 2.53
C ILE A 305 -3.43 29.62 2.08
N SER A 306 -2.14 29.88 1.82
CA SER A 306 -1.64 31.18 1.37
C SER A 306 -2.10 31.49 -0.06
N ASP A 307 -2.22 32.77 -0.41
CA ASP A 307 -2.60 33.17 -1.79
C ASP A 307 -1.60 32.66 -2.84
N LYS A 308 -0.31 32.58 -2.47
CA LYS A 308 0.74 32.00 -3.31
C LYS A 308 0.47 30.51 -3.60
N ASP A 309 0.08 29.74 -2.59
CA ASP A 309 -0.16 28.31 -2.77
C ASP A 309 -1.52 28.02 -3.40
N LYS A 310 -2.54 28.86 -3.12
CA LYS A 310 -3.81 28.87 -3.87
C LYS A 310 -3.57 29.09 -5.36
N ALA A 311 -2.76 30.09 -5.72
CA ALA A 311 -2.44 30.38 -7.12
C ALA A 311 -1.80 29.18 -7.82
N LYS A 312 -0.85 28.50 -7.18
CA LYS A 312 -0.23 27.28 -7.72
C LYS A 312 -1.23 26.13 -7.88
N ALA A 313 -2.09 25.90 -6.90
CA ALA A 313 -3.09 24.84 -6.95
C ALA A 313 -4.11 25.10 -8.07
N LEU A 314 -4.64 26.33 -8.15
CA LEU A 314 -5.55 26.76 -9.21
C LEU A 314 -4.91 26.67 -10.60
N TYR A 315 -3.64 27.07 -10.74
CA TYR A 315 -2.91 26.91 -11.99
C TYR A 315 -2.81 25.43 -12.41
N ARG A 316 -2.40 24.53 -11.50
CA ARG A 316 -2.29 23.10 -11.81
C ARG A 316 -3.63 22.46 -12.15
N ARG A 317 -4.69 22.82 -11.40
CA ARG A 317 -6.07 22.40 -11.66
C ARG A 317 -6.53 22.85 -13.05
N GLY A 318 -6.40 24.15 -13.33
CA GLY A 318 -6.75 24.75 -14.60
C GLY A 318 -5.98 24.12 -15.76
N TYR A 319 -4.66 23.97 -15.62
CA TYR A 319 -3.80 23.30 -16.60
C TYR A 319 -4.30 21.88 -16.91
N ALA A 320 -4.63 21.07 -15.92
CA ALA A 320 -5.17 19.73 -16.12
C ALA A 320 -6.55 19.75 -16.80
N GLN A 321 -7.45 20.65 -16.40
CA GLN A 321 -8.79 20.81 -16.99
C GLN A 321 -8.73 21.12 -18.49
N VAL A 322 -7.74 21.90 -18.95
CA VAL A 322 -7.50 22.10 -20.40
C VAL A 322 -7.27 20.77 -21.12
N ARG A 323 -6.46 19.88 -20.54
CA ARG A 323 -6.16 18.55 -21.13
C ARG A 323 -7.36 17.61 -21.05
N LEU A 324 -8.21 17.77 -20.05
CA LEU A 324 -9.51 17.10 -19.93
C LEU A 324 -10.58 17.68 -20.87
N LYS A 325 -10.28 18.75 -21.60
CA LYS A 325 -11.20 19.48 -22.50
C LYS A 325 -12.39 20.10 -21.76
N ASP A 326 -12.22 20.38 -20.48
CA ASP A 326 -13.17 21.16 -19.68
C ASP A 326 -12.73 22.63 -19.69
N GLU A 327 -13.00 23.31 -20.82
CA GLU A 327 -12.54 24.67 -21.06
C GLU A 327 -13.18 25.68 -20.10
N ASP A 328 -14.44 25.46 -19.71
CA ASP A 328 -15.18 26.38 -18.86
C ASP A 328 -14.63 26.34 -17.42
N ALA A 329 -14.40 25.14 -16.87
CA ALA A 329 -13.76 25.00 -15.56
C ALA A 329 -12.29 25.45 -15.57
N ALA A 330 -11.57 25.20 -16.68
CA ALA A 330 -10.20 25.66 -16.84
C ALA A 330 -10.10 27.20 -16.83
N LEU A 331 -11.00 27.89 -17.53
CA LEU A 331 -11.06 29.36 -17.53
C LEU A 331 -11.31 29.90 -16.12
N GLU A 332 -12.28 29.33 -15.40
CA GLU A 332 -12.57 29.76 -14.04
C GLU A 332 -11.34 29.60 -13.12
N SER A 333 -10.72 28.42 -13.12
CA SER A 333 -9.54 28.14 -12.29
C SER A 333 -8.38 29.08 -12.62
N LEU A 334 -8.08 29.28 -13.91
CA LEU A 334 -6.96 30.10 -14.32
C LEU A 334 -7.19 31.60 -14.10
N GLU A 335 -8.42 32.10 -14.24
CA GLU A 335 -8.75 33.50 -13.92
C GLU A 335 -8.63 33.75 -12.41
N GLN A 336 -9.06 32.80 -11.57
CA GLN A 336 -8.83 32.86 -10.13
C GLN A 336 -7.32 32.85 -9.82
N ALA A 337 -6.55 31.99 -10.49
CA ALA A 337 -5.09 31.94 -10.33
C ALA A 337 -4.44 33.29 -10.69
N LYS A 338 -4.87 33.92 -11.80
CA LYS A 338 -4.38 35.22 -12.26
C LYS A 338 -4.67 36.35 -11.28
N LYS A 339 -5.84 36.34 -10.63
CA LYS A 339 -6.17 37.34 -9.58
C LYS A 339 -5.18 37.29 -8.42
N LEU A 340 -4.69 36.10 -8.08
CA LEU A 340 -3.76 35.88 -6.97
C LEU A 340 -2.30 36.06 -7.38
N ALA A 341 -1.95 35.82 -8.65
CA ALA A 341 -0.60 35.93 -9.19
C ALA A 341 -0.62 36.57 -10.60
N PRO A 342 -0.86 37.90 -10.71
CA PRO A 342 -1.08 38.57 -12.00
C PRO A 342 0.14 38.58 -12.91
N GLU A 343 1.35 38.57 -12.34
CA GLU A 343 2.63 38.63 -13.05
C GLU A 343 3.18 37.25 -13.43
N ASP A 344 2.48 36.16 -13.10
CA ASP A 344 2.95 34.81 -13.40
C ASP A 344 2.83 34.51 -14.91
N ALA A 345 3.97 34.33 -15.57
CA ALA A 345 4.03 34.10 -17.01
C ALA A 345 3.34 32.80 -17.44
N ALA A 346 3.37 31.75 -16.62
CA ALA A 346 2.78 30.46 -16.95
C ALA A 346 1.25 30.52 -16.90
N ILE A 347 0.69 31.15 -15.86
CA ILE A 347 -0.75 31.40 -15.75
C ILE A 347 -1.25 32.22 -16.94
N ASN A 348 -0.53 33.31 -17.26
CA ASN A 348 -0.92 34.19 -18.37
C ASN A 348 -0.86 33.47 -19.73
N ALA A 349 0.18 32.68 -20.00
CA ALA A 349 0.31 31.94 -21.24
C ALA A 349 -0.79 30.86 -21.39
N GLU A 350 -1.11 30.14 -20.31
CA GLU A 350 -2.15 29.12 -20.33
C GLU A 350 -3.54 29.76 -20.53
N LEU A 351 -3.83 30.88 -19.86
CA LEU A 351 -5.09 31.62 -20.05
C LEU A 351 -5.33 32.04 -21.50
N VAL A 352 -4.30 32.55 -22.17
CA VAL A 352 -4.39 32.93 -23.59
C VAL A 352 -4.75 31.72 -24.44
N THR A 353 -4.14 30.57 -24.14
CA THR A 353 -4.38 29.31 -24.85
C THR A 353 -5.84 28.86 -24.68
N VAL A 354 -6.35 28.82 -23.45
CA VAL A 354 -7.73 28.39 -23.17
C VAL A 354 -8.76 29.35 -23.75
N LYS A 355 -8.56 30.66 -23.61
CA LYS A 355 -9.48 31.66 -24.20
C LYS A 355 -9.60 31.51 -25.71
N LYS A 356 -8.48 31.23 -26.39
CA LYS A 356 -8.48 30.98 -27.83
C LYS A 356 -9.25 29.70 -28.19
N ALA A 357 -9.07 28.62 -27.41
CA ALA A 357 -9.79 27.37 -27.62
C ALA A 357 -11.30 27.53 -27.42
N ALA A 358 -11.72 28.15 -26.31
CA ALA A 358 -13.12 28.43 -25.99
C ALA A 358 -13.81 29.30 -27.06
N ALA A 359 -13.13 30.35 -27.54
CA ALA A 359 -13.65 31.18 -28.61
C ALA A 359 -13.83 30.40 -29.92
N ALA A 360 -12.89 29.51 -30.26
CA ALA A 360 -12.99 28.66 -31.44
C ALA A 360 -14.14 27.65 -31.33
N ARG A 361 -14.37 27.07 -30.14
CA ARG A 361 -15.50 26.18 -29.85
C ARG A 361 -16.83 26.90 -30.05
N LEU A 362 -17.00 28.07 -29.42
CA LEU A 362 -18.21 28.89 -29.56
C LEU A 362 -18.49 29.28 -31.02
N ALA A 363 -17.45 29.61 -31.78
CA ALA A 363 -17.59 29.91 -33.21
C ALA A 363 -18.08 28.69 -34.01
N LYS A 364 -17.56 27.49 -33.70
CA LYS A 364 -17.96 26.23 -34.33
C LYS A 364 -19.40 25.85 -33.98
N GLU A 365 -19.80 26.00 -32.72
CA GLU A 365 -21.17 25.76 -32.25
C GLU A 365 -22.17 26.70 -32.93
N LYS A 366 -21.87 28.00 -33.00
CA LYS A 366 -22.70 28.98 -33.73
C LYS A 366 -22.84 28.64 -35.21
N ALA A 367 -21.75 28.22 -35.86
CA ALA A 367 -21.77 27.82 -37.26
C ALA A 367 -22.60 26.54 -37.50
N ALA A 368 -22.52 25.57 -36.58
CA ALA A 368 -23.33 24.36 -36.62
C ALA A 368 -24.81 24.67 -36.42
N TYR A 369 -25.16 25.47 -35.41
CA TYR A 369 -26.53 25.90 -35.14
C TYR A 369 -27.12 26.61 -36.37
N LYS A 370 -26.37 27.54 -36.99
CA LYS A 370 -26.81 28.22 -38.21
C LYS A 370 -27.14 27.27 -39.37
N LYS A 371 -26.43 26.14 -39.49
CA LYS A 371 -26.70 25.11 -40.52
C LYS A 371 -27.92 24.23 -40.22
N PHE A 372 -28.34 24.12 -38.96
CA PHE A 372 -29.53 23.33 -38.58
C PHE A 372 -30.84 24.09 -38.82
N PHE A 373 -30.80 25.42 -38.86
CA PHE A 373 -31.96 26.30 -39.06
C PHE A 373 -31.95 26.99 -40.45
N SER A 374 -31.05 26.58 -41.33
CA SER A 374 -30.99 26.95 -42.76
C SER A 374 -31.32 25.74 -43.60
#